data_AF-A0A1C5AW53-F1
#
_entry.id   AF-A0A1C5AW53-F1
#
_cell.length_a   1.000
_cell.length_b   1.000
_cell.length_c   1.000
_cell.angle_alpha   90.00
_cell.angle_beta   90.00
_cell.angle_gamma   90.00
#
_symmetry.space_group_name_H-M   'P 1'
#
loop_
_entity.id
_entity.type
_entity.pdbx_description
1 polymer ?
#
loop_
_entity_poly.entity_id
_entity_poly.type
_entity_poly.pdbx_seq_one_letter_code
_entity_poly.pdbx_strand_id
1 'polypeptide(L)'
;MNTTILRKSVLGIAGLAVAGGLAAGPLNHGTPDTTTLDARPVAATVQADKPAVDKGKLIPHGVQGDQSRIDLNDEQTGNVKAIIAATKKSGLDERAAVVSIATALQESKLENLGHLG
;
A
#
# COMPACT_ATOMS: atom_id res chain seq x y z
N MET A 1 -39.20 -19.64 24.95
CA MET A 1 -38.74 -20.98 24.54
C MET A 1 -38.64 -21.01 23.02
N ASN A 2 -37.45 -21.42 22.55
CA ASN A 2 -37.10 -21.98 21.24
C ASN A 2 -37.06 -21.06 20.01
N THR A 3 -35.93 -20.36 19.89
CA THR A 3 -35.32 -19.92 18.61
C THR A 3 -35.16 -21.12 17.67
N THR A 4 -35.82 -21.09 16.51
CA THR A 4 -35.70 -22.15 15.51
C THR A 4 -34.46 -21.94 14.65
N ILE A 5 -33.62 -22.95 14.66
CA ILE A 5 -32.36 -23.16 13.94
C ILE A 5 -32.57 -23.13 12.42
N LEU A 6 -31.78 -22.35 11.69
CA LEU A 6 -31.44 -22.63 10.29
C LEU A 6 -29.93 -22.85 10.17
N ARG A 7 -29.53 -24.12 10.24
CA ARG A 7 -28.27 -24.63 9.68
C ARG A 7 -28.61 -25.30 8.35
N LYS A 8 -27.95 -24.93 7.25
CA LYS A 8 -27.89 -25.72 6.01
C LYS A 8 -26.60 -25.41 5.23
N SER A 9 -25.73 -26.44 5.15
CA SER A 9 -24.89 -26.91 4.01
C SER A 9 -23.84 -25.95 3.41
N VAL A 10 -22.51 -26.17 3.42
CA VAL A 10 -21.60 -27.25 2.92
C VAL A 10 -21.58 -27.43 1.39
N LEU A 11 -20.34 -27.39 0.83
CA LEU A 11 -19.83 -27.84 -0.48
C LEU A 11 -20.23 -26.98 -1.69
N GLY A 12 -19.35 -26.50 -2.59
CA GLY A 12 -17.96 -26.82 -2.94
C GLY A 12 -17.87 -26.73 -4.48
N ILE A 13 -17.03 -25.87 -5.07
CA ILE A 13 -16.80 -25.85 -6.53
C ILE A 13 -15.31 -25.76 -6.83
N ALA A 14 -14.95 -26.65 -7.75
CA ALA A 14 -13.65 -27.12 -8.18
C ALA A 14 -12.64 -26.05 -8.63
N GLY A 15 -11.37 -26.39 -8.45
CA GLY A 15 -10.24 -25.70 -9.07
C GLY A 15 -10.29 -25.82 -10.60
N LEU A 16 -10.07 -24.69 -11.27
CA LEU A 16 -9.86 -24.62 -12.71
C LEU A 16 -8.38 -24.30 -12.96
N ALA A 17 -7.63 -25.32 -13.35
CA ALA A 17 -6.30 -25.13 -13.90
C ALA A 17 -6.42 -24.52 -15.30
N VAL A 18 -5.73 -23.40 -15.54
CA VAL A 18 -5.56 -22.84 -16.89
C VAL A 18 -4.09 -22.90 -17.24
N ALA A 19 -3.75 -23.88 -18.08
CA ALA A 19 -2.55 -23.91 -18.88
C ALA A 19 -2.82 -23.16 -20.20
N GLY A 20 -1.87 -22.33 -20.64
CA GLY A 20 -1.94 -21.73 -21.98
C GLY A 20 -1.24 -20.38 -22.04
N GLY A 21 0.08 -20.40 -22.21
CA GLY A 21 0.81 -19.22 -22.66
C GLY A 21 0.53 -18.93 -24.13
N LEU A 22 0.34 -17.67 -24.48
CA LEU A 22 0.57 -17.17 -25.83
C LEU A 22 1.15 -15.76 -25.77
N ALA A 23 2.34 -15.65 -26.34
CA ALA A 23 3.02 -14.41 -26.68
C ALA A 23 2.29 -13.70 -27.84
N ALA A 24 2.09 -12.38 -27.74
CA ALA A 24 1.91 -11.51 -28.90
C ALA A 24 2.22 -10.05 -28.51
N GLY A 25 3.05 -9.39 -29.31
CA GLY A 25 3.51 -8.01 -29.17
C GLY A 25 2.46 -6.94 -29.54
N PRO A 26 2.89 -5.69 -29.78
CA PRO A 26 2.12 -4.50 -29.42
C PRO A 26 1.02 -4.17 -30.42
N LEU A 27 -0.21 -3.96 -29.93
CA LEU A 27 -1.32 -3.42 -30.71
C LEU A 27 -1.67 -2.03 -30.18
N ASN A 28 -1.44 -1.03 -31.03
CA ASN A 28 -1.76 0.36 -30.80
C ASN A 28 -3.14 0.64 -31.45
N HIS A 29 -4.22 0.74 -30.66
CA HIS A 29 -5.54 1.16 -31.15
C HIS A 29 -6.23 2.10 -30.13
N GLY A 30 -6.72 3.23 -30.63
CA GLY A 30 -7.37 4.29 -29.86
C GLY A 30 -8.83 3.98 -29.48
N THR A 31 -9.14 4.32 -28.21
CA THR A 31 -10.35 4.78 -27.48
C THR A 31 -11.73 4.80 -28.19
N PRO A 32 -12.91 4.67 -27.52
CA PRO A 32 -13.23 4.52 -26.07
C PRO A 32 -14.21 3.36 -25.70
N ASP A 33 -14.43 3.20 -24.39
CA ASP A 33 -15.60 2.61 -23.71
C ASP A 33 -15.84 1.09 -23.79
N THR A 34 -15.27 0.34 -22.84
CA THR A 34 -15.98 -0.67 -22.02
C THR A 34 -15.19 -0.93 -20.74
N THR A 35 -15.85 -0.79 -19.61
CA THR A 35 -15.30 -0.94 -18.25
C THR A 35 -14.96 -2.40 -17.93
N THR A 36 -13.78 -2.86 -18.34
CA THR A 36 -13.13 -4.00 -17.69
C THR A 36 -12.19 -3.44 -16.63
N LEU A 37 -12.52 -3.66 -15.35
CA LEU A 37 -11.59 -3.44 -14.25
C LEU A 37 -10.43 -4.43 -14.45
N ASP A 38 -9.41 -3.95 -15.15
CA ASP A 38 -8.14 -4.59 -15.35
C ASP A 38 -7.50 -4.70 -13.96
N ALA A 39 -7.68 -5.85 -13.31
CA ALA A 39 -7.02 -6.19 -12.05
C ALA A 39 -5.53 -6.40 -12.33
N ARG A 40 -4.84 -5.31 -12.71
CA ARG A 40 -3.39 -5.29 -12.82
C ARG A 40 -2.84 -5.59 -11.44
N PRO A 41 -2.00 -6.61 -11.28
CA PRO A 41 -1.23 -6.73 -10.06
C PRO A 41 -0.38 -5.44 -9.92
N VAL A 42 -0.57 -4.73 -8.80
CA VAL A 42 0.30 -3.62 -8.39
C VAL A 42 1.62 -4.23 -7.91
N ALA A 43 2.35 -4.82 -8.84
CA ALA A 43 3.68 -5.38 -8.68
C ALA A 43 4.39 -5.40 -10.04
N ALA A 44 4.21 -4.36 -10.84
CA ALA A 44 5.20 -4.05 -11.86
C ALA A 44 6.35 -3.34 -11.15
N THR A 45 7.34 -4.10 -10.69
CA THR A 45 8.66 -3.51 -10.44
C THR A 45 9.13 -2.99 -11.80
N VAL A 46 9.05 -1.66 -11.99
CA VAL A 46 9.68 -0.99 -13.13
C VAL A 46 11.19 -1.10 -12.89
N GLN A 47 11.75 -2.27 -13.17
CA GLN A 47 13.18 -2.41 -13.38
C GLN A 47 13.44 -1.82 -14.77
N ALA A 48 13.54 -0.50 -14.82
CA ALA A 48 14.17 0.12 -15.96
C ALA A 48 15.60 -0.45 -16.03
N ASP A 49 16.02 -0.96 -17.20
CA ASP A 49 17.42 -1.19 -17.54
C ASP A 49 18.12 0.18 -17.60
N LYS A 50 18.22 0.84 -16.45
CA LYS A 50 18.92 2.09 -16.28
C LYS A 50 20.39 1.73 -16.11
N PRO A 51 21.30 2.33 -16.90
CA PRO A 51 22.72 2.25 -16.63
C PRO A 51 22.96 2.51 -15.15
N ALA A 52 23.79 1.67 -14.51
CA ALA A 52 24.07 1.79 -13.08
C ALA A 52 24.35 3.26 -12.74
N VAL A 53 23.60 3.79 -11.77
CA VAL A 53 23.66 5.19 -11.39
C VAL A 53 25.08 5.51 -10.89
N ASP A 54 25.75 6.48 -11.51
CA ASP A 54 27.07 6.92 -11.09
C ASP A 54 26.98 7.65 -9.74
N LYS A 55 27.21 6.89 -8.67
CA LYS A 55 27.20 7.40 -7.29
C LYS A 55 28.34 8.38 -7.04
N GLY A 56 29.50 8.23 -7.70
CA GLY A 56 30.63 9.14 -7.54
C GLY A 56 30.30 10.56 -8.02
N LYS A 57 29.46 10.67 -9.06
CA LYS A 57 28.93 11.95 -9.54
C LYS A 57 27.79 12.50 -8.68
N LEU A 58 26.89 11.65 -8.17
CA LEU A 58 25.69 12.11 -7.44
C LEU A 58 25.90 12.35 -5.94
N ILE A 59 26.79 11.58 -5.31
CA ILE A 59 27.14 11.68 -3.90
C ILE A 59 28.67 11.75 -3.75
N PRO A 60 29.32 12.79 -4.29
CA PRO A 60 30.79 12.90 -4.31
C PRO A 60 31.43 12.92 -2.91
N HIS A 61 30.63 13.22 -1.88
CA HIS A 61 31.05 13.23 -0.47
C HIS A 61 30.36 12.14 0.36
N GLY A 62 29.71 11.16 -0.29
CA GLY A 62 28.91 10.13 0.37
C GLY A 62 27.57 10.64 0.89
N VAL A 63 26.83 9.75 1.55
CA VAL A 63 25.61 10.11 2.30
C VAL A 63 26.02 10.62 3.68
N GLN A 64 25.43 11.73 4.11
CA GLN A 64 25.67 12.28 5.45
C GLN A 64 24.73 11.58 6.42
N GLY A 65 25.23 10.54 7.10
CA GLY A 65 24.50 9.76 8.09
C GLY A 65 23.93 8.44 7.55
N ASP A 66 23.57 7.57 8.49
CA ASP A 66 22.96 6.28 8.20
C ASP A 66 21.47 6.42 7.93
N GLN A 67 20.95 5.59 7.02
CA GLN A 67 19.52 5.50 6.79
C GLN A 67 18.86 4.84 8.00
N SER A 68 18.02 5.59 8.70
CA SER A 68 17.30 5.06 9.86
C SER A 68 16.08 4.24 9.43
N ARG A 69 15.85 3.12 10.11
CA ARG A 69 14.66 2.28 9.98
C ARG A 69 14.06 2.05 11.36
N ILE A 70 12.74 2.07 11.42
CA ILE A 70 11.95 1.71 12.59
C ILE A 70 11.02 0.56 12.22
N ASP A 71 11.03 -0.48 13.04
CA ASP A 71 10.03 -1.54 12.98
C ASP A 71 8.83 -1.09 13.82
N LEU A 72 7.65 -1.07 13.21
CA LEU A 72 6.44 -0.63 13.88
C LEU A 72 5.80 -1.80 14.64
N ASN A 73 5.41 -1.55 15.89
CA ASN A 73 4.61 -2.49 16.67
C ASN A 73 3.10 -2.30 16.42
N ASP A 74 2.29 -3.10 17.12
CA ASP A 74 0.82 -3.08 16.98
C ASP A 74 0.21 -1.74 17.43
N GLU A 75 0.74 -1.10 18.47
CA GLU A 75 0.26 0.21 18.94
C GLU A 75 0.51 1.29 17.89
N GLN A 76 1.74 1.40 17.38
CA GLN A 76 2.11 2.39 16.37
C GLN A 76 1.31 2.18 15.08
N THR A 77 1.08 0.93 14.68
CA THR A 77 0.21 0.58 13.53
C THR A 77 -1.24 0.98 13.81
N GLY A 78 -1.73 0.79 15.03
CA GLY A 78 -3.04 1.27 15.49
C GLY A 78 -3.16 2.79 15.41
N ASN A 79 -2.14 3.52 15.85
CA ASN A 79 -2.12 4.98 15.83
C ASN A 79 -2.10 5.53 14.39
N VAL A 80 -1.37 4.91 13.47
CA VAL A 80 -1.43 5.25 12.03
C VAL A 80 -2.86 5.13 11.49
N LYS A 81 -3.55 4.03 11.81
CA LYS A 81 -4.95 3.83 11.40
C LYS A 81 -5.87 4.90 12.00
N ALA A 82 -5.64 5.28 13.25
CA ALA A 82 -6.40 6.33 13.92
C ALA A 82 -6.20 7.70 13.24
N ILE A 83 -4.96 8.06 12.87
CA ILE A 83 -4.65 9.28 12.12
C ILE A 83 -5.37 9.29 10.77
N ILE A 84 -5.32 8.18 10.02
CA ILE A 84 -6.02 8.06 8.73
C ILE A 84 -7.53 8.25 8.92
N ALA A 85 -8.12 7.61 9.93
CA ALA A 85 -9.55 7.73 10.23
C ALA A 85 -9.94 9.17 10.61
N ALA A 86 -9.13 9.84 11.44
CA ALA A 86 -9.36 11.23 11.83
C ALA A 86 -9.23 12.20 10.65
N THR A 87 -8.24 11.97 9.78
CA THR A 87 -8.02 12.77 8.57
C THR A 87 -9.23 12.65 7.62
N LYS A 88 -9.70 11.42 7.38
CA LYS A 88 -10.90 11.16 6.57
C LYS A 88 -12.17 11.76 7.17
N LYS A 89 -12.34 11.64 8.49
CA LYS A 89 -13.46 12.25 9.22
C LYS A 89 -13.47 13.77 9.09
N SER A 90 -12.28 14.37 8.93
CA SER A 90 -12.12 15.81 8.74
C SER A 90 -12.30 16.26 7.28
N GLY A 91 -12.62 15.35 6.36
CA GLY A 91 -12.81 15.65 4.94
C GLY A 91 -11.52 15.98 4.19
N LEU A 92 -10.37 15.61 4.75
CA LEU A 92 -9.05 15.83 4.14
C LEU A 92 -8.68 14.67 3.22
N ASP A 93 -7.81 14.96 2.25
CA ASP A 93 -7.34 13.99 1.25
C ASP A 93 -6.32 12.99 1.81
N GLU A 94 -5.98 11.97 1.03
CA GLU A 94 -4.99 10.96 1.41
C GLU A 94 -3.60 11.57 1.65
N ARG A 95 -3.26 12.64 0.94
CA ARG A 95 -1.97 13.33 1.10
C ARG A 95 -1.88 13.99 2.48
N ALA A 96 -2.95 14.59 2.98
CA ALA A 96 -3.00 15.11 4.34
C ALA A 96 -2.76 14.00 5.38
N ALA A 97 -3.26 12.78 5.15
CA ALA A 97 -3.04 11.66 6.06
C ALA A 97 -1.56 11.26 6.08
N VAL A 98 -0.94 11.18 4.90
CA VAL A 98 0.51 10.88 4.77
C VAL A 98 1.36 11.94 5.48
N VAL A 99 1.06 13.22 5.30
CA VAL A 99 1.78 14.31 5.98
C VAL A 99 1.59 14.22 7.49
N SER A 100 0.37 13.97 7.96
CA SER A 100 0.07 13.84 9.39
C SER A 100 0.82 12.66 10.04
N ILE A 101 0.88 11.52 9.35
CA ILE A 101 1.66 10.35 9.79
C ILE A 101 3.16 10.69 9.82
N ALA A 102 3.68 11.35 8.77
CA ALA A 102 5.10 11.72 8.70
C ALA A 102 5.50 12.67 9.84
N THR A 103 4.64 13.64 10.17
CA THR A 103 4.84 14.52 11.32
C THR A 103 4.80 13.74 12.62
N ALA A 104 3.76 12.93 12.86
CA ALA A 104 3.65 12.14 14.09
C ALA A 104 4.82 11.14 14.27
N LEU A 105 5.35 10.59 13.17
CA LEU A 105 6.52 9.72 13.19
C LEU A 105 7.80 10.48 13.62
N GLN A 106 7.97 11.73 13.19
CA GLN A 106 9.13 12.53 13.58
C GLN A 106 9.02 13.07 15.01
N GLU A 107 7.81 13.46 15.43
CA GLU A 107 7.59 14.09 16.75
C GLU A 107 7.52 13.07 17.89
N SER A 108 6.84 11.93 17.69
CA SER A 108 6.63 10.95 18.76
C SER A 108 6.92 9.51 18.36
N LYS A 109 7.45 9.26 17.16
CA LYS A 109 7.56 7.90 16.61
C LYS A 109 6.23 7.15 16.60
N LEU A 110 5.13 7.88 16.44
CA LEU A 110 3.76 7.36 16.50
C LEU A 110 3.36 6.81 17.88
N GLU A 111 4.10 7.14 18.95
CA GLU A 111 3.75 6.75 20.32
C GLU A 111 2.73 7.74 20.92
N ASN A 112 1.83 7.22 21.75
CA ASN A 112 0.89 8.04 22.51
C ASN A 112 1.59 8.58 23.76
N LEU A 113 2.00 9.85 23.75
CA LEU A 113 2.75 10.46 24.85
C LEU A 113 1.88 10.96 26.02
N GLY A 114 0.56 10.69 25.98
CA GLY A 114 -0.40 11.22 26.95
C GLY A 114 -0.70 12.70 26.76
N HIS A 115 -1.17 13.37 27.80
CA HIS A 115 -1.46 14.81 27.77
C HIS A 115 -0.15 15.61 27.87
N LEU A 116 0.28 16.21 26.76
CA LEU A 116 1.46 17.08 26.67
C LEU A 116 1.21 18.49 27.26
N GLY A 117 0.23 18.64 28.16
CA GLY A 117 -0.25 19.92 28.69
C GLY A 117 -1.70 20.18 28.32
#